data_AF-A0A355DPA0-F1
#
_entry.id   AF-A0A355DPA0-F1
#
_cell.length_a   1.000
_cell.length_b   1.000
_cell.length_c   1.000
_cell.angle_alpha   90.00
_cell.angle_beta   90.00
_cell.angle_gamma   90.00
#
_symmetry.space_group_name_H-M   'P 1'
#
loop_
_entity.id
_entity.type
_entity.pdbx_description
1 polymer ?
#
loop_
_entity_poly.entity_id
_entity_poly.type
_entity_poly.pdbx_seq_one_letter_code
_entity_poly.pdbx_strand_id
1 'polypeptide(L)'
;MPFGRKKGPDGRWIDFNRIYQDLIKPALEEAGFESFRADEEAVSGDILTDMFQELLLADLVLADLSIDNANVFYELGIRHALRKRG
;
A
#
# COMPACT_ATOMS: atom_id res chain seq x y z
N MET A 1 -0.88 -1.20 -1.68
CA MET A 1 -1.85 -2.32 -1.86
C MET A 1 -2.72 -2.08 -3.11
N PRO A 2 -3.31 -3.10 -3.75
CA PRO A 2 -4.31 -2.88 -4.80
C PRO A 2 -5.53 -2.13 -4.25
N PHE A 3 -6.27 -1.42 -5.12
CA PHE A 3 -7.50 -0.70 -4.75
C PHE A 3 -8.70 -1.20 -5.56
N GLY A 4 -9.91 -0.94 -5.04
CA GLY A 4 -11.17 -1.34 -5.68
C GLY A 4 -11.43 -2.84 -5.67
N ARG A 5 -12.28 -3.30 -6.60
CA ARG A 5 -12.61 -4.73 -6.76
C ARG A 5 -11.79 -5.35 -7.89
N LYS A 6 -11.07 -6.43 -7.60
CA LYS A 6 -10.28 -7.17 -8.59
C LYS A 6 -10.47 -8.67 -8.40
N LYS A 7 -10.22 -9.47 -9.45
CA LYS A 7 -10.23 -10.93 -9.35
C LYS A 7 -8.90 -11.43 -8.79
N GLY A 8 -8.98 -12.33 -7.82
CA GLY A 8 -7.84 -13.09 -7.32
C GLY A 8 -7.36 -14.16 -8.31
N PRO A 9 -6.24 -14.83 -8.02
CA PRO A 9 -5.73 -15.93 -8.84
C PRO A 9 -6.71 -17.11 -8.98
N ASP A 10 -7.59 -17.29 -7.99
CA ASP A 10 -8.66 -18.29 -7.98
C ASP A 10 -9.94 -17.83 -8.72
N GLY A 11 -9.91 -16.64 -9.34
CA GLY A 11 -11.03 -16.05 -10.05
C GLY A 11 -12.10 -15.41 -9.16
N ARG A 12 -11.96 -15.46 -7.83
CA ARG A 12 -12.92 -14.84 -6.90
C ARG A 12 -12.70 -13.34 -6.82
N TRP A 13 -13.77 -12.59 -6.57
CA TRP A 13 -13.67 -11.15 -6.38
C TRP A 13 -13.15 -10.82 -4.99
N ILE A 14 -12.16 -9.94 -4.94
CA ILE A 14 -11.57 -9.37 -3.73
C ILE A 14 -11.91 -7.88 -3.73
N ASP A 15 -12.50 -7.39 -2.63
CA ASP A 15 -12.80 -5.98 -2.42
C ASP A 15 -11.72 -5.35 -1.54
N PHE A 16 -10.69 -4.80 -2.18
CA PHE A 16 -9.53 -4.23 -1.49
C PHE A 16 -9.87 -2.94 -0.74
N ASN A 17 -10.91 -2.22 -1.19
CA ASN A 17 -11.39 -1.05 -0.45
C ASN A 17 -11.98 -1.47 0.89
N ARG A 18 -12.81 -2.52 0.88
CA ARG A 18 -13.38 -3.06 2.12
C ARG A 18 -12.31 -3.62 3.04
N ILE A 19 -11.33 -4.36 2.52
CA ILE A 19 -10.22 -4.90 3.32
C ILE A 19 -9.45 -3.75 4.00
N TYR A 20 -9.14 -2.69 3.28
CA TYR A 20 -8.44 -1.55 3.86
C TYR A 20 -9.26 -0.85 4.94
N GLN A 21 -10.51 -0.47 4.63
CA GLN A 21 -11.35 0.33 5.51
C GLN A 21 -11.84 -0.45 6.75
N ASP A 22 -12.20 -1.73 6.58
CA ASP A 22 -12.82 -2.52 7.65
C ASP A 22 -11.77 -3.25 8.52
N LEU A 23 -10.56 -3.53 7.98
CA LEU A 23 -9.57 -4.39 8.65
C LEU A 23 -8.23 -3.69 8.88
N ILE A 24 -7.57 -3.22 7.81
CA ILE A 24 -6.18 -2.74 7.92
C ILE A 24 -6.11 -1.41 8.66
N LYS A 25 -6.89 -0.42 8.22
CA LYS A 25 -6.87 0.92 8.80
C LYS A 25 -7.23 0.93 10.29
N PRO A 26 -8.35 0.31 10.73
CA PRO A 26 -8.69 0.26 12.16
C PRO A 26 -7.62 -0.43 13.00
N ALA A 27 -7.00 -1.51 12.50
CA ALA A 27 -5.95 -2.22 13.23
C ALA A 27 -4.66 -1.39 13.37
N LEU A 28 -4.30 -0.60 12.35
CA LEU A 28 -3.16 0.32 12.41
C LEU A 28 -3.44 1.47 13.39
N GLU A 29 -4.64 2.06 13.33
CA GLU A 29 -5.06 3.14 14.23
C GLU A 29 -5.10 2.66 15.69
N GLU A 30 -5.62 1.45 15.96
CA GLU A 30 -5.61 0.84 17.30
C GLU A 30 -4.18 0.61 17.83
N ALA A 31 -3.25 0.27 16.93
CA ALA A 31 -1.83 0.12 17.24
C ALA A 31 -1.08 1.48 17.36
N GLY A 32 -1.77 2.61 17.19
CA GLY A 32 -1.20 3.95 17.33
C GLY A 32 -0.46 4.46 16.09
N PHE A 33 -0.65 3.83 14.93
CA PHE A 33 -0.12 4.29 13.65
C PHE A 33 -1.11 5.21 12.95
N GLU A 34 -0.57 6.20 12.23
CA GLU A 34 -1.32 6.92 11.20
C GLU A 34 -1.27 6.09 9.90
N SER A 35 -2.44 5.76 9.34
CA SER A 35 -2.52 4.98 8.10
C SER A 35 -2.70 5.90 6.89
N PHE A 36 -1.86 5.70 5.88
CA PHE A 36 -1.96 6.37 4.59
C PHE A 36 -2.01 5.35 3.45
N ARG A 37 -2.82 5.63 2.42
CA ARG A 37 -2.91 4.81 1.20
C ARG A 37 -2.79 5.70 -0.04
N ALA A 38 -1.89 5.32 -0.94
CA ALA A 38 -1.49 6.15 -2.08
C ALA A 38 -2.63 6.54 -3.06
N ASP A 39 -3.75 5.81 -3.11
CA ASP A 39 -4.91 6.19 -3.93
C ASP A 39 -5.86 7.20 -3.26
N GLU A 40 -5.69 7.46 -1.96
CA GLU A 40 -6.45 8.50 -1.23
C GLU A 40 -5.87 9.90 -1.46
N GLU A 41 -4.67 9.98 -2.05
CA GLU A 41 -3.96 11.22 -2.29
C GLU A 41 -4.24 11.75 -3.71
N ALA A 42 -4.95 12.88 -3.79
CA ALA A 42 -5.07 13.65 -5.02
C ALA A 42 -3.80 14.50 -5.20
N VAL A 43 -2.69 13.87 -5.63
CA VAL A 43 -1.41 14.58 -5.70
C VAL A 43 -1.35 15.47 -6.94
N SER A 44 -1.33 16.79 -6.74
CA SER A 44 -0.84 17.77 -7.70
C SER A 44 0.67 17.94 -7.50
N GLY A 45 1.49 17.09 -8.12
CA GLY A 45 2.94 17.05 -7.90
C GLY A 45 3.66 15.99 -8.75
N ASP A 46 4.98 15.85 -8.55
CA ASP A 46 5.76 14.77 -9.16
C ASP A 46 5.53 13.48 -8.37
N ILE A 47 4.48 12.75 -8.77
CA ILE A 47 3.98 11.51 -8.15
C ILE A 47 5.10 10.54 -7.76
N LEU A 48 6.17 10.48 -8.55
CA LEU A 48 7.30 9.58 -8.28
C LEU A 48 8.09 10.04 -7.05
N THR A 49 8.44 11.32 -6.98
CA THR A 49 9.27 11.86 -5.89
C THR A 49 8.56 11.73 -4.54
N ASP A 50 7.25 12.03 -4.50
CA ASP A 50 6.46 11.97 -3.26
C ASP A 50 6.31 10.51 -2.79
N MET A 51 5.97 9.58 -3.69
CA MET A 51 5.90 8.14 -3.39
C MET A 51 7.24 7.60 -2.83
N PHE A 52 8.39 8.02 -3.38
CA PHE A 52 9.70 7.59 -2.89
C PHE A 52 9.98 8.10 -1.47
N GLN A 53 9.62 9.35 -1.18
CA GLN A 53 9.80 9.94 0.15
C GLN A 53 8.95 9.20 1.18
N GLU A 54 7.68 8.92 0.87
CA GLU A 54 6.80 8.17 1.76
C GLU A 54 7.35 6.76 2.06
N LEU A 55 7.80 6.02 1.05
CA LEU A 55 8.39 4.68 1.25
C LEU A 55 9.70 4.72 2.06
N LEU A 56 10.48 5.79 1.95
CA LEU A 56 11.71 5.97 2.71
C LEU A 56 11.42 6.31 4.18
N LEU A 57 10.53 7.27 4.40
CA LEU A 57 10.27 7.89 5.71
C LEU A 57 9.30 7.06 6.56
N ALA A 58 8.35 6.34 5.96
CA ALA A 58 7.37 5.55 6.69
C ALA A 58 8.03 4.55 7.64
N ASP A 59 7.57 4.54 8.89
CA ASP A 59 8.02 3.58 9.91
C ASP A 59 7.68 2.14 9.54
N LEU A 60 6.49 1.95 8.95
CA LEU A 60 5.93 0.67 8.52
C LEU A 60 5.32 0.79 7.12
N VAL A 61 5.57 -0.20 6.26
CA VAL A 61 4.94 -0.31 4.94
C VAL A 61 4.25 -1.68 4.85
N LEU A 62 2.96 -1.68 4.50
CA LEU A 62 2.19 -2.90 4.26
C LEU A 62 2.00 -3.10 2.75
N ALA A 63 2.63 -4.14 2.21
CA ALA A 63 2.49 -4.55 0.81
C ALA A 63 1.52 -5.73 0.69
N ASP A 64 0.39 -5.52 0.02
CA ASP A 64 -0.58 -6.57 -0.29
C ASP A 64 -0.24 -7.25 -1.63
N LEU A 65 0.20 -8.50 -1.54
CA LEU A 65 0.63 -9.33 -2.66
C LEU A 65 -0.42 -10.39 -3.05
N SER A 66 -1.69 -10.20 -2.66
CA SER A 66 -2.77 -11.16 -2.93
C SER A 66 -3.07 -11.35 -4.42
N ILE A 67 -2.65 -10.38 -5.25
CA ILE A 67 -2.71 -10.45 -6.71
C ILE A 67 -1.41 -9.93 -7.31
N ASP A 68 -1.16 -10.32 -8.56
CA ASP A 68 -0.04 -9.80 -9.34
C ASP A 68 -0.31 -8.33 -9.74
N ASN A 69 0.29 -7.41 -8.98
CA ASN A 69 0.24 -5.99 -9.25
C ASN A 69 1.66 -5.43 -9.36
N ALA A 70 2.06 -5.09 -10.60
CA ALA A 70 3.38 -4.56 -10.91
C ALA A 70 3.76 -3.33 -10.08
N ASN A 71 2.80 -2.45 -9.77
CA ASN A 71 3.07 -1.26 -8.95
C ASN A 71 3.45 -1.63 -7.52
N VAL A 72 2.74 -2.59 -6.92
CA VAL A 72 3.04 -3.04 -5.55
C VAL A 72 4.41 -3.73 -5.49
N PHE A 73 4.78 -4.49 -6.52
CA PHE A 73 6.11 -5.08 -6.60
C PHE A 73 7.20 -4.01 -6.73
N TYR A 74 6.94 -2.95 -7.51
CA TYR A 74 7.86 -1.83 -7.68
C TYR A 74 8.07 -1.08 -6.36
N GLU A 75 6.99 -0.68 -5.67
CA GLU A 75 7.02 -0.03 -4.36
C GLU A 75 7.77 -0.87 -3.30
N LEU A 76 7.50 -2.17 -3.25
CA LEU A 76 8.19 -3.09 -2.35
C LEU A 76 9.68 -3.19 -2.65
N GLY A 77 10.05 -3.29 -3.94
CA GLY A 77 11.44 -3.30 -4.37
C GLY A 77 12.19 -2.02 -4.00
N ILE A 78 11.54 -0.87 -4.16
CA ILE A 78 12.06 0.43 -3.74
C ILE A 78 12.29 0.47 -2.24
N ARG A 79 11.28 0.07 -1.45
CA ARG A 79 11.37 0.04 0.01
C ARG A 79 12.56 -0.81 0.47
N HIS A 80 12.71 -2.02 -0.09
CA HIS A 80 13.85 -2.90 0.18
C HIS A 80 15.20 -2.29 -0.19
N ALA A 81 15.27 -1.53 -1.30
CA ALA A 81 16.50 -0.88 -1.73
C ALA A 81 16.89 0.29 -0.80
N LEU A 82 15.91 1.08 -0.36
CA LEU A 82 16.10 2.28 0.44
C LEU A 82 16.34 2.00 1.93
N ARG A 83 15.75 0.94 2.50
CA ARG A 83 15.97 0.52 3.89
C ARG A 83 16.39 -0.95 3.96
N LYS A 84 17.64 -1.18 4.37
CA LYS A 84 18.23 -2.52 4.54
C LYS A 84 17.57 -3.37 5.64
N ARG A 85 16.77 -2.77 6.53
CA ARG A 85 16.01 -3.46 7.59
C ARG A 85 14.67 -2.74 7.78
N GLY A 86 13.61 -3.52 7.88
CA GLY A 86 12.21 -3.06 7.85
C GLY A 86 11.65 -3.29 6.47
#